data_AF-A0A3M1QD17-F1
#
_entry.id   AF-A0A3M1QD17-F1
#
_cell.length_a   1.000
_cell.length_b   1.000
_cell.length_c   1.000
_cell.angle_alpha   90.00
_cell.angle_beta   90.00
_cell.angle_gamma   90.00
#
_symmetry.space_group_name_H-M   'P 1'
#
loop_
_entity.id
_entity.type
_entity.pdbx_description
1 polymer ?
#
loop_
_entity_poly.entity_id
_entity_poly.type
_entity_poly.pdbx_seq_one_letter_code
_entity_poly.pdbx_strand_id
1 'polypeptide(L)'
;MAAKINQYERQARISLIMAAIGGLFALFLIFAVFQNFHLENFEIPYSNKGYRLYAILAAIAVTGLTTATGFFTGFNSAGHKRNKLSHLSWAGFFLNAAIATIALCVFVFFWLAKEQVVM
;
A
#
# COMPACT_ATOMS: atom_id res chain seq x y z
N MET A 1 17.67 29.45 5.57
CA MET A 1 16.51 28.97 6.38
C MET A 1 15.27 28.65 5.52
N ALA A 2 15.05 29.31 4.38
CA ALA A 2 13.94 29.03 3.45
C ALA A 2 13.95 27.61 2.83
N ALA A 3 15.14 27.05 2.54
CA ALA A 3 15.27 25.72 1.95
C ALA A 3 14.63 24.59 2.79
N LYS A 4 14.67 24.70 4.14
CA LYS A 4 14.05 23.70 5.04
C LYS A 4 12.52 23.75 5.02
N ILE A 5 11.92 24.93 4.80
CA ILE A 5 10.46 25.07 4.74
C ILE A 5 9.92 24.38 3.47
N ASN A 6 10.56 24.63 2.33
CA ASN A 6 10.21 23.97 1.06
C ASN A 6 10.37 22.44 1.12
N GLN A 7 11.30 21.94 1.95
CA GLN A 7 11.52 20.51 2.13
C GLN A 7 10.33 19.80 2.81
N TYR A 8 9.72 20.40 3.84
CA TYR A 8 8.58 19.79 4.53
C TYR A 8 7.30 19.83 3.67
N GLU A 9 7.08 20.91 2.94
CA GLU A 9 5.97 21.01 1.99
C GLU A 9 6.12 20.00 0.86
N ARG A 10 7.35 19.79 0.38
CA ARG A 10 7.67 18.74 -0.60
C ARG A 10 7.45 17.33 -0.02
N GLN A 11 7.80 17.09 1.24
CA GLN A 11 7.51 15.81 1.91
C GLN A 11 6.01 15.53 2.02
N ALA A 12 5.20 16.56 2.32
CA ALA A 12 3.73 16.42 2.35
C ALA A 12 3.18 15.97 0.99
N ARG A 13 3.66 16.57 -0.11
CA ARG A 13 3.27 16.19 -1.48
C ARG A 13 3.76 14.80 -1.85
N ILE A 14 5.00 14.45 -1.50
CA ILE A 14 5.55 13.10 -1.73
C ILE A 14 4.71 12.06 -1.00
N SER A 15 4.33 12.31 0.25
CA SER A 15 3.48 11.40 1.03
C SER A 15 2.15 11.10 0.33
N LEU A 16 1.49 12.12 -0.23
CA LEU A 16 0.26 11.95 -1.01
C LEU A 16 0.47 11.22 -2.34
N ILE A 17 1.56 11.51 -3.05
CA ILE A 17 1.90 10.79 -4.30
C ILE A 17 2.15 9.30 -3.99
N MET A 18 2.88 9.01 -2.92
CA MET A 18 3.13 7.64 -2.48
C MET A 18 1.84 6.93 -2.08
N ALA A 19 0.91 7.64 -1.43
CA ALA A 19 -0.41 7.09 -1.12
C ALA A 19 -1.21 6.78 -2.40
N ALA A 20 -1.16 7.64 -3.42
CA ALA A 20 -1.85 7.38 -4.68
C ALA A 20 -1.28 6.16 -5.40
N ILE A 21 0.06 6.05 -5.50
CA ILE A 21 0.73 4.89 -6.12
C ILE A 21 0.42 3.62 -5.31
N GLY A 22 0.61 3.65 -4.00
CA GLY A 22 0.32 2.53 -3.12
C GLY A 22 -1.14 2.11 -3.18
N GLY A 23 -2.07 3.07 -3.24
CA GLY A 23 -3.50 2.82 -3.38
C GLY A 23 -3.86 2.11 -4.69
N LEU A 24 -3.26 2.51 -5.81
CA LEU A 24 -3.47 1.83 -7.10
C LEU A 24 -2.99 0.37 -7.06
N PHE A 25 -1.81 0.10 -6.49
CA PHE A 25 -1.32 -1.27 -6.35
C PHE A 25 -2.12 -2.08 -5.32
N ALA A 26 -2.63 -1.45 -4.25
CA ALA A 26 -3.53 -2.09 -3.30
C ALA A 26 -4.86 -2.50 -3.95
N LEU A 27 -5.43 -1.64 -4.80
CA LEU A 27 -6.64 -1.97 -5.57
C LEU A 27 -6.40 -3.13 -6.53
N PHE A 28 -5.28 -3.14 -7.23
CA PHE A 28 -4.88 -4.27 -8.07
C PHE A 28 -4.71 -5.56 -7.24
N LEU A 29 -4.08 -5.48 -6.07
CA LEU A 29 -3.91 -6.61 -5.16
C LEU A 29 -5.26 -7.19 -4.72
N ILE A 30 -6.19 -6.33 -4.28
CA ILE A 30 -7.57 -6.73 -3.94
C ILE A 30 -8.21 -7.44 -5.12
N PHE A 31 -8.20 -6.82 -6.29
CA PHE A 31 -8.77 -7.40 -7.50
C PHE A 31 -8.17 -8.78 -7.82
N ALA A 32 -6.84 -8.91 -7.83
CA ALA A 32 -6.14 -10.14 -8.17
C ALA A 32 -6.41 -11.29 -7.17
N VAL A 33 -6.64 -10.96 -5.90
CA VAL A 33 -6.99 -11.93 -4.85
C VAL A 33 -8.43 -12.38 -4.99
N PHE A 34 -9.38 -11.44 -5.06
CA PHE A 34 -10.81 -11.74 -5.05
C PHE A 34 -11.37 -12.24 -6.39
N GLN A 35 -10.71 -11.98 -7.53
CA GLN A 35 -11.18 -12.41 -8.86
C GLN A 35 -11.37 -13.94 -8.99
N ASN A 36 -10.56 -14.74 -8.29
CA ASN A 36 -10.68 -16.20 -8.31
C ASN A 36 -10.82 -16.74 -6.88
N PHE A 37 -11.57 -16.04 -6.03
CA PHE A 37 -11.88 -16.57 -4.72
C PHE A 37 -13.07 -17.53 -4.84
N HIS A 38 -12.86 -18.81 -4.52
CA HIS A 38 -13.92 -19.80 -4.47
C HIS A 38 -14.55 -19.78 -3.08
N LEU A 39 -15.73 -19.16 -2.98
CA LEU A 39 -16.50 -19.04 -1.73
C LEU A 39 -16.89 -20.40 -1.12
N GLU A 40 -17.13 -21.41 -1.97
CA GLU A 40 -17.59 -22.73 -1.53
C GLU A 40 -16.53 -23.47 -0.68
N ASN A 41 -15.26 -23.38 -1.10
CA ASN A 41 -14.14 -24.06 -0.45
C ASN A 41 -13.27 -23.11 0.39
N PHE A 42 -13.61 -21.82 0.42
CA PHE A 42 -12.82 -20.75 1.04
C PHE A 42 -11.36 -20.74 0.55
N GLU A 43 -11.15 -20.96 -0.74
CA GLU A 43 -9.82 -21.12 -1.33
C GLU A 43 -9.55 -20.13 -2.45
N ILE A 44 -8.27 -19.81 -2.63
CA ILE A 44 -7.75 -19.03 -3.74
C ILE A 44 -6.78 -19.94 -4.49
N PRO A 45 -7.25 -20.64 -5.54
CA PRO A 45 -6.40 -21.53 -6.31
C PRO A 45 -5.26 -20.74 -6.96
N TYR A 46 -4.04 -21.22 -6.79
CA TYR A 46 -2.87 -20.71 -7.49
C TYR A 46 -2.04 -21.85 -8.08
N SER A 47 -1.40 -21.58 -9.21
CA SER A 47 -0.44 -22.48 -9.83
C SER A 47 0.98 -21.95 -9.63
N ASN A 48 1.92 -22.79 -9.21
CA ASN A 48 3.34 -22.42 -9.12
C ASN A 48 3.97 -22.10 -10.48
N LYS A 49 3.38 -22.59 -11.58
CA LYS A 49 3.82 -22.26 -12.94
C LYS A 49 3.20 -20.96 -13.46
N GLY A 50 2.22 -20.38 -12.74
CA GLY A 50 1.47 -19.21 -13.16
C GLY A 50 2.09 -17.89 -12.66
N TYR A 51 2.04 -16.85 -13.50
CA TYR A 51 2.50 -15.50 -13.14
C TYR A 51 1.71 -14.82 -12.01
N ARG A 52 0.54 -15.35 -11.65
CA ARG A 52 -0.39 -14.74 -10.69
C ARG A 52 0.20 -14.62 -9.28
N LEU A 53 0.86 -15.67 -8.78
CA LEU A 53 1.48 -15.63 -7.44
C LEU A 53 2.55 -14.53 -7.39
N TYR A 54 3.41 -14.47 -8.41
CA TYR A 54 4.44 -13.44 -8.52
C TYR A 54 3.85 -12.03 -8.64
N ALA A 55 2.77 -11.87 -9.40
CA ALA A 55 2.08 -10.59 -9.52
C ALA A 55 1.47 -10.12 -8.17
N ILE A 56 0.86 -11.03 -7.41
CA ILE A 56 0.34 -10.74 -6.06
C ILE A 56 1.48 -10.31 -5.13
N LEU A 57 2.57 -11.08 -5.09
CA LEU A 57 3.74 -10.77 -4.25
C LEU A 57 4.40 -9.44 -4.63
N ALA A 58 4.53 -9.16 -5.93
CA ALA A 58 5.05 -7.89 -6.43
C ALA A 58 4.15 -6.72 -6.04
N ALA A 59 2.82 -6.87 -6.16
CA ALA A 59 1.87 -5.84 -5.77
C ALA A 59 1.93 -5.55 -4.26
N ILE A 60 2.07 -6.58 -3.42
CA ILE A 60 2.27 -6.42 -1.97
C ILE A 60 3.57 -5.68 -1.68
N ALA A 61 4.68 -6.08 -2.30
CA ALA A 61 5.97 -5.45 -2.10
C ALA A 61 5.97 -3.96 -2.49
N VAL A 62 5.42 -3.63 -3.67
CA VAL A 62 5.32 -2.25 -4.15
C VAL A 62 4.40 -1.42 -3.26
N THR A 63 3.25 -1.96 -2.87
CA THR A 63 2.31 -1.29 -1.95
C THR A 63 2.97 -1.03 -0.60
N GLY A 64 3.66 -2.03 -0.03
CA GLY A 64 4.36 -1.90 1.24
C GLY A 64 5.47 -0.85 1.20
N LEU A 65 6.31 -0.86 0.16
CA LEU A 65 7.42 0.10 0.01
C LEU A 65 6.91 1.54 -0.16
N THR A 66 5.92 1.72 -1.03
CA THR A 66 5.34 3.05 -1.30
C THR A 66 4.61 3.60 -0.07
N THR A 67 3.75 2.79 0.55
CA THR A 67 2.99 3.22 1.74
C THR A 67 3.88 3.45 2.96
N ALA A 68 4.91 2.62 3.19
CA ALA A 68 5.88 2.86 4.27
C ALA A 68 6.64 4.18 4.05
N THR A 69 7.13 4.41 2.83
CA THR A 69 7.82 5.67 2.49
C THR A 69 6.90 6.87 2.65
N GLY A 70 5.66 6.77 2.17
CA GLY A 70 4.64 7.82 2.32
C GLY A 70 4.25 8.09 3.77
N PHE A 71 4.16 7.04 4.59
CA PHE A 71 3.86 7.13 6.02
C PHE A 71 4.95 7.88 6.78
N PHE A 72 6.22 7.47 6.65
CA PHE A 72 7.31 8.12 7.38
C PHE A 72 7.53 9.57 6.93
N THR A 73 7.40 9.85 5.63
CA THR A 73 7.53 11.22 5.11
C THR A 73 6.36 12.12 5.53
N GLY A 74 5.13 11.58 5.57
CA GLY A 74 3.95 12.27 6.10
C GLY A 74 4.10 12.58 7.59
N PHE A 75 4.47 11.58 8.39
CA PHE A 75 4.68 11.72 9.84
C PHE A 75 5.77 12.76 10.16
N ASN A 76 6.92 12.66 9.50
CA ASN A 76 8.04 13.55 9.73
C ASN A 76 7.69 15.02 9.41
N SER A 77 6.91 15.26 8.35
CA SER A 77 6.50 16.62 7.96
C SER A 77 5.34 17.18 8.78
N ALA A 78 4.46 16.33 9.33
CA ALA A 78 3.27 16.75 10.07
C ALA A 78 3.57 17.45 11.40
N GLY A 79 4.62 17.02 12.12
CA GLY A 79 4.97 17.56 13.45
C GLY A 79 5.68 18.92 13.43
N HIS A 80 6.02 19.46 12.27
CA HIS A 80 6.82 20.68 12.18
C HIS A 80 5.96 21.95 12.15
N LYS A 81 6.09 22.81 13.18
CA LYS A 81 5.37 24.10 13.32
C LYS A 81 5.47 25.07 12.12
N ARG A 82 6.48 24.90 11.27
CA ARG A 82 6.72 25.75 10.07
C ARG A 82 6.16 25.17 8.77
N ASN A 83 5.54 23.99 8.81
CA ASN A 83 4.91 23.39 7.65
C ASN A 83 3.52 24.00 7.44
N LYS A 84 3.35 24.81 6.39
CA LYS A 84 2.06 25.39 6.02
C LYS A 84 1.08 24.36 5.47
N LEU A 85 1.58 23.21 5.04
CA LEU A 85 0.82 22.09 4.49
C LEU A 85 0.71 20.93 5.49
N SER A 86 0.71 21.22 6.80
CA SER A 86 0.61 20.20 7.86
C SER A 86 -0.66 19.34 7.74
N HIS A 87 -1.76 19.92 7.27
CA HIS A 87 -3.00 19.18 6.99
C HIS A 87 -2.80 18.12 5.89
N LEU A 88 -2.05 18.42 4.82
CA LEU A 88 -1.72 17.45 3.77
C LEU A 88 -0.77 16.38 4.28
N SER A 89 0.17 16.73 5.16
CA SER A 89 1.07 15.76 5.81
C SER A 89 0.29 14.75 6.65
N TRP A 90 -0.68 15.21 7.44
CA TRP A 90 -1.57 14.33 8.22
C TRP A 90 -2.47 13.48 7.32
N ALA A 91 -3.06 14.07 6.27
CA ALA A 91 -3.85 13.33 5.30
C ALA A 91 -3.03 12.22 4.62
N GLY A 92 -1.81 12.56 4.14
CA GLY A 92 -0.88 11.60 3.56
C GLY A 92 -0.48 10.50 4.54
N PHE A 93 -0.18 10.84 5.80
CA PHE A 93 0.13 9.88 6.85
C PHE A 93 -1.00 8.86 7.07
N PHE A 94 -2.21 9.33 7.34
CA PHE A 94 -3.35 8.45 7.63
C PHE A 94 -3.78 7.65 6.41
N LEU A 95 -3.71 8.24 5.21
CA LEU A 95 -4.05 7.54 3.98
C LEU A 95 -3.06 6.41 3.70
N ASN A 96 -1.75 6.65 3.83
CA ASN A 96 -0.74 5.60 3.69
C ASN A 96 -0.93 4.51 4.76
N ALA A 97 -1.23 4.86 6.01
CA ALA A 97 -1.50 3.90 7.07
C ALA A 97 -2.72 3.01 6.77
N ALA A 98 -3.80 3.62 6.28
CA ALA A 98 -5.01 2.90 5.90
C ALA A 98 -4.75 1.93 4.73
N ILE A 99 -4.06 2.39 3.68
CA ILE A 99 -3.71 1.54 2.53
C ILE A 99 -2.79 0.39 2.95
N ALA A 100 -1.77 0.65 3.77
CA ALA A 100 -0.88 -0.38 4.29
C ALA A 100 -1.66 -1.43 5.12
N THR A 101 -2.60 -0.98 5.95
CA THR A 101 -3.45 -1.86 6.76
C THR A 101 -4.32 -2.75 5.87
N ILE A 102 -4.99 -2.17 4.86
CA ILE A 102 -5.80 -2.92 3.90
C ILE A 102 -4.94 -3.95 3.15
N ALA A 103 -3.78 -3.55 2.65
CA ALA A 103 -2.87 -4.44 1.95
C ALA A 103 -2.39 -5.61 2.82
N LEU A 104 -2.11 -5.35 4.11
CA LEU A 104 -1.77 -6.38 5.08
C LEU A 104 -2.94 -7.34 5.33
N CYS A 105 -4.16 -6.84 5.52
CA CYS A 105 -5.34 -7.69 5.69
C CYS A 105 -5.56 -8.60 4.46
N VAL A 106 -5.44 -8.05 3.25
CA VAL A 106 -5.59 -8.80 2.01
C VAL A 106 -4.48 -9.83 1.85
N PHE A 107 -3.24 -9.49 2.21
CA PHE A 107 -2.12 -10.43 2.19
C PHE A 107 -2.34 -11.58 3.18
N VAL A 108 -2.73 -11.29 4.42
CA VAL A 108 -3.01 -12.31 5.44
C VAL A 108 -4.15 -13.21 4.96
N PHE A 109 -5.23 -12.63 4.43
CA PHE A 109 -6.33 -13.41 3.84
C PHE A 109 -5.84 -14.32 2.71
N PHE A 110 -5.06 -13.78 1.76
CA PHE A 110 -4.46 -14.59 0.69
C PHE A 110 -3.57 -15.70 1.24
N TRP A 111 -2.74 -15.42 2.24
CA TRP A 111 -1.82 -16.41 2.81
C TRP A 111 -2.55 -17.56 3.50
N LEU A 112 -3.69 -17.28 4.12
CA LEU A 112 -4.53 -18.27 4.80
C LEU A 112 -5.41 -19.07 3.83
N ALA A 113 -5.88 -18.44 2.74
CA ALA A 113 -6.79 -19.06 1.78
C ALA A 113 -6.10 -19.62 0.53
N LYS A 114 -4.78 -19.45 0.36
CA LYS A 114 -4.07 -19.94 -0.83
C LYS A 114 -4.04 -21.46 -0.85
N GLU A 115 -4.51 -22.05 -1.95
CA GLU A 115 -4.44 -23.49 -2.19
C GLU A 115 -3.69 -23.76 -3.49
N GLN A 116 -2.68 -24.64 -3.43
CA GLN A 116 -1.85 -24.93 -4.60
C GLN A 116 -2.54 -25.97 -5.48
N VAL A 117 -2.98 -25.56 -6.67
CA VAL A 117 -3.50 -26.50 -7.65
C VAL A 117 -2.33 -27.09 -8.44
N VAL A 118 -2.08 -28.38 -8.24
CA VAL A 118 -1.12 -29.16 -9.03
C VAL A 118 -1.81 -29.54 -10.35
N MET A 119 -1.56 -28.75 -11.40
CA MET A 119 -1.84 -29.13 -12.79
C MET A 119 -0.60 -29.72 -13.46
#